data_AF-A0A1L6MZ01-F1
#
_entry.id   AF-A0A1L6MZ01-F1
#
_cell.length_a   1.000
_cell.length_b   1.000
_cell.length_c   1.000
_cell.angle_alpha   90.00
_cell.angle_beta   90.00
_cell.angle_gamma   90.00
#
_symmetry.space_group_name_H-M   'P 1'
#
loop_
_entity.id
_entity.type
_entity.pdbx_description
1 polymer ?
#
loop_
_entity_poly.entity_id
_entity_poly.type
_entity_poly.pdbx_seq_one_letter_code
_entity_poly.pdbx_strand_id
1 'polypeptide(L)'
;MVSSLPVLFFPKRPWYLLVALITTWIFGVGGIAEGCGTIVYFKNDAFDPNLLIPNAIVEEGKQALVRDSALNMLQVRDAARGRLFPLGVASLLLGVVTVFFTGRTFRSVKMARPFLVQLVLVQTALIVLTYVLTPDVRRAENDYLMARASVTLSQALSREEKEQPLPFDYAKMIHTVPVIYLSVRCAMALFVVVALTRLRVKQFIEGVEVAQ
;
A
#
# COMPACT_ATOMS: atom_id res chain seq x y z
N MET A 1 50.09 -14.04 -35.11
CA MET A 1 49.18 -12.88 -34.94
C MET A 1 47.78 -13.42 -34.77
N VAL A 2 47.34 -13.60 -33.52
CA VAL A 2 46.01 -14.14 -33.19
C VAL A 2 45.13 -12.96 -32.79
N SER A 3 44.09 -12.73 -33.57
CA SER A 3 43.03 -11.75 -33.32
C SER A 3 42.22 -12.15 -32.09
N SER A 4 42.47 -11.50 -30.95
CA SER A 4 41.58 -11.57 -29.79
C SER A 4 40.29 -10.80 -30.09
N LEU A 5 39.26 -11.52 -30.53
CA LEU A 5 37.89 -11.03 -30.61
C LEU A 5 37.46 -10.51 -29.22
N PRO A 6 36.90 -9.30 -29.10
CA PRO A 6 36.29 -8.86 -27.86
C PRO A 6 35.08 -9.76 -27.59
N VAL A 7 35.16 -10.54 -26.52
CA VAL A 7 34.02 -11.29 -26.00
C VAL A 7 33.00 -10.25 -25.54
N LEU A 8 32.05 -9.91 -26.42
CA LEU A 8 30.86 -9.12 -26.10
C LEU A 8 30.01 -9.97 -25.15
N PHE A 9 30.38 -9.97 -23.87
CA PHE A 9 29.49 -10.35 -22.79
C PHE A 9 28.37 -9.31 -22.80
N PHE A 10 27.30 -9.57 -23.57
CA PHE A 10 26.01 -8.94 -23.34
C PHE A 10 25.63 -9.27 -21.90
N PRO A 11 25.77 -8.34 -20.96
CA PRO A 11 25.52 -8.73 -19.60
C PRO A 11 23.98 -8.83 -19.53
N LYS A 12 23.46 -9.99 -19.12
CA LYS A 12 22.02 -10.25 -19.09
C LYS A 12 21.34 -9.11 -18.32
N ARG A 13 20.29 -8.51 -18.90
CA ARG A 13 19.48 -7.49 -18.21
C ARG A 13 19.18 -8.00 -16.80
N PRO A 14 19.63 -7.30 -15.75
CA PRO A 14 19.57 -7.89 -14.44
C PRO A 14 18.11 -7.99 -13.98
N TRP A 15 17.59 -9.21 -13.89
CA TRP A 15 16.18 -9.49 -13.56
C TRP A 15 15.71 -8.79 -12.28
N TYR A 16 16.62 -8.62 -11.32
CA TYR A 16 16.37 -7.90 -10.06
C TYR A 16 15.99 -6.43 -10.26
N LEU A 17 16.42 -5.77 -11.34
CA LEU A 17 15.97 -4.42 -11.68
C LEU A 17 14.52 -4.38 -12.14
N LEU A 18 14.09 -5.39 -12.92
CA LEU A 18 12.70 -5.51 -13.32
C LEU A 18 11.80 -5.72 -12.10
N VAL A 19 12.21 -6.58 -11.18
CA VAL A 19 11.46 -6.80 -9.92
C VAL A 19 11.40 -5.53 -9.08
N ALA A 20 12.50 -4.79 -8.94
CA ALA A 20 12.52 -3.53 -8.22
C ALA A 20 11.61 -2.47 -8.87
N LEU A 21 11.62 -2.37 -10.21
CA LEU A 21 10.75 -1.46 -10.95
C LEU A 21 9.27 -1.83 -10.81
N ILE A 22 8.93 -3.12 -10.95
CA ILE A 22 7.56 -3.61 -10.76
C ILE A 22 7.08 -3.32 -9.34
N THR A 23 7.93 -3.59 -8.33
CA THR A 23 7.61 -3.30 -6.93
C THR A 23 7.38 -1.80 -6.71
N THR A 24 8.23 -0.96 -7.28
CA THR A 24 8.10 0.51 -7.20
C THR A 24 6.83 1.00 -7.89
N TRP A 25 6.47 0.37 -9.03
CA TRP A 25 5.23 0.66 -9.75
C TRP A 25 4.00 0.31 -8.92
N ILE A 26 3.97 -0.89 -8.31
CA ILE A 26 2.88 -1.32 -7.41
C ILE A 26 2.75 -0.35 -6.23
N PHE A 27 3.87 0.12 -5.67
CA PHE A 27 3.88 1.15 -4.63
C PHE A 27 3.23 2.46 -5.10
N GLY A 28 3.57 2.92 -6.30
CA GLY A 28 2.98 4.12 -6.88
C GLY A 28 1.48 3.97 -7.10
N VAL A 29 1.03 2.84 -7.65
CA VAL A 29 -0.40 2.53 -7.84
C VAL A 29 -1.15 2.49 -6.50
N GLY A 30 -0.56 1.88 -5.47
CA GLY A 30 -1.13 1.86 -4.12
C GLY A 30 -1.32 3.27 -3.54
N GLY A 31 -0.31 4.15 -3.69
CA GLY A 31 -0.41 5.54 -3.26
C GLY A 31 -1.49 6.33 -3.98
N ILE A 32 -1.67 6.09 -5.30
CA ILE A 32 -2.77 6.67 -6.09
C ILE A 32 -4.12 6.18 -5.57
N ALA A 33 -4.29 4.88 -5.38
CA ALA A 33 -5.55 4.31 -4.92
C ALA A 33 -5.96 4.83 -3.52
N GLU A 34 -5.01 4.87 -2.58
CA GLU A 34 -5.23 5.43 -1.23
C GLU A 34 -5.57 6.92 -1.28
N GLY A 35 -4.82 7.70 -2.07
CA GLY A 35 -5.03 9.14 -2.23
C GLY A 35 -6.36 9.45 -2.89
N CYS A 36 -6.69 8.79 -4.00
CA CYS A 36 -7.98 8.90 -4.68
C CYS A 36 -9.13 8.54 -3.75
N GLY A 37 -9.06 7.40 -3.04
CA GLY A 37 -10.10 6.99 -2.11
C GLY A 37 -10.36 8.03 -1.03
N THR A 38 -9.29 8.64 -0.51
CA THR A 38 -9.37 9.71 0.50
C THR A 38 -10.00 10.99 -0.07
N ILE A 39 -9.60 11.40 -1.27
CA ILE A 39 -10.13 12.62 -1.91
C ILE A 39 -11.60 12.44 -2.31
N VAL A 40 -11.95 11.30 -2.90
CA VAL A 40 -13.34 10.99 -3.28
C VAL A 40 -14.23 10.96 -2.05
N TYR A 41 -13.76 10.39 -0.94
CA TYR A 41 -14.46 10.40 0.34
C TYR A 41 -14.78 11.82 0.81
N PHE A 42 -13.80 12.73 0.83
CA PHE A 42 -14.02 14.12 1.29
C PHE A 42 -14.65 15.06 0.28
N LYS A 43 -14.71 14.67 -1.01
CA LYS A 43 -15.37 15.44 -2.06
C LYS A 43 -16.88 15.17 -2.08
N ASN A 44 -17.28 13.95 -1.76
CA ASN A 44 -18.66 13.59 -1.64
C ASN A 44 -19.09 13.86 -0.19
N ASP A 45 -19.59 15.06 0.09
CA ASP A 45 -20.06 15.49 1.44
C ASP A 45 -21.15 14.58 2.06
N ALA A 46 -21.62 13.56 1.32
CA ALA A 46 -22.57 12.55 1.78
C ALA A 46 -22.08 11.15 1.37
N PHE A 47 -21.12 10.61 2.09
CA PHE A 47 -20.87 9.18 2.03
C PHE A 47 -22.04 8.46 2.71
N ASP A 48 -22.92 7.82 1.93
CA ASP A 48 -24.10 7.15 2.47
C ASP A 48 -23.67 5.97 3.38
N PRO A 49 -23.94 6.03 4.69
CA PRO A 49 -23.60 4.96 5.62
C PRO A 49 -24.26 3.63 5.24
N ASN A 50 -25.39 3.67 4.51
CA ASN A 50 -26.10 2.47 4.09
C ASN A 50 -25.31 1.67 3.03
N LEU A 51 -24.34 2.27 2.34
CA LEU A 51 -23.43 1.53 1.44
C LEU A 51 -22.40 0.67 2.20
N LEU A 52 -22.13 0.99 3.47
CA LEU A 52 -21.24 0.23 4.34
C LEU A 52 -21.94 -0.95 5.01
N ILE A 53 -23.27 -0.86 5.15
CA ILE A 53 -24.09 -1.89 5.74
C ILE A 53 -24.39 -2.95 4.67
N PRO A 54 -23.95 -4.20 4.82
CA PRO A 54 -24.36 -5.25 3.92
C PRO A 54 -25.89 -5.44 4.03
N ASN A 55 -26.62 -5.25 2.93
CA ASN A 55 -28.07 -5.53 2.84
C ASN A 55 -28.43 -6.98 3.20
N ALA A 56 -27.44 -7.87 3.28
CA ALA A 56 -27.58 -9.28 3.61
C ALA A 56 -27.71 -9.55 5.13
N ILE A 57 -27.57 -8.55 6.01
CA ILE A 57 -27.71 -8.79 7.46
C ILE A 57 -29.20 -9.01 7.78
N VAL A 58 -29.58 -10.19 8.26
CA VAL A 58 -31.00 -10.54 8.51
C VAL A 58 -31.49 -10.09 9.89
N GLU A 59 -30.56 -9.83 10.82
CA GLU A 59 -30.88 -9.59 12.24
C GLU A 59 -30.73 -8.09 12.59
N GLU A 60 -31.85 -7.43 12.88
CA GLU A 60 -31.94 -5.97 13.12
C GLU A 60 -30.98 -5.46 14.23
N GLY A 61 -30.81 -6.22 15.32
CA GLY A 61 -29.91 -5.83 16.41
C GLY A 61 -28.43 -5.82 16.02
N LYS A 62 -28.03 -6.72 15.11
CA LYS A 62 -26.65 -6.78 14.59
C LYS A 62 -26.40 -5.73 13.51
N GLN A 63 -27.43 -5.37 12.75
CA GLN A 63 -27.38 -4.22 11.84
C GLN A 63 -27.14 -2.93 12.61
N ALA A 64 -27.82 -2.72 13.74
CA ALA A 64 -27.66 -1.53 14.57
C ALA A 64 -26.21 -1.37 15.07
N LEU A 65 -25.58 -2.44 15.56
CA LEU A 65 -24.17 -2.42 16.00
C LEU A 65 -23.19 -2.06 14.87
N VAL A 66 -23.38 -2.63 13.67
CA VAL A 66 -22.54 -2.30 12.50
C VAL A 66 -22.78 -0.86 12.05
N ARG A 67 -24.02 -0.39 12.11
CA ARG A 67 -24.38 0.99 11.78
C ARG A 67 -23.74 1.99 12.75
N ASP A 68 -23.86 1.76 14.05
CA ASP A 68 -23.32 2.67 15.06
C ASP A 68 -21.79 2.75 14.98
N SER A 69 -21.12 1.61 14.80
CA SER A 69 -19.67 1.57 14.58
C SER A 69 -19.26 2.24 13.27
N ALA A 70 -20.02 2.08 12.19
CA ALA A 70 -19.78 2.79 10.93
C ALA A 70 -19.95 4.31 11.08
N LEU A 71 -21.01 4.77 11.76
CA LEU A 71 -21.24 6.18 12.02
C LEU A 71 -20.13 6.79 12.88
N ASN A 72 -19.70 6.09 13.92
CA ASN A 72 -18.56 6.51 14.75
C ASN A 72 -17.27 6.61 13.92
N MET A 73 -16.98 5.61 13.07
CA MET A 73 -15.85 5.64 12.15
C MET A 73 -15.90 6.86 11.22
N LEU A 74 -17.06 7.17 10.62
CA LEU A 74 -17.23 8.33 9.75
C LEU A 74 -17.02 9.64 10.52
N GLN A 75 -17.60 9.79 11.71
CA GLN A 75 -17.43 10.99 12.53
C GLN A 75 -15.97 11.22 12.93
N VAL A 76 -15.25 10.17 13.35
CA VAL A 76 -13.83 10.27 13.70
C VAL A 76 -12.98 10.61 12.46
N ARG A 77 -13.33 10.08 11.30
CA ARG A 77 -12.65 10.35 10.03
C ARG A 77 -12.89 11.78 9.55
N ASP A 78 -14.11 12.31 9.72
CA ASP A 78 -14.46 13.70 9.40
C ASP A 78 -13.81 14.69 10.36
N ALA A 79 -13.76 14.38 11.66
CA ALA A 79 -13.00 15.17 12.63
C ALA A 79 -11.50 15.22 12.28
N ALA A 80 -10.98 14.15 11.66
CA ALA A 80 -9.61 14.07 11.16
C ALA A 80 -9.42 14.65 9.75
N ARG A 81 -10.43 15.27 9.12
CA ARG A 81 -10.35 15.82 7.74
C ARG A 81 -9.15 16.73 7.53
N GLY A 82 -8.87 17.61 8.48
CA GLY A 82 -7.76 18.57 8.41
C GLY A 82 -6.37 17.94 8.26
N ARG A 83 -6.19 16.69 8.74
CA ARG A 83 -4.94 15.91 8.58
C ARG A 83 -5.03 14.87 7.47
N LEU A 84 -6.17 14.20 7.30
CA LEU A 84 -6.33 13.13 6.32
C LEU A 84 -6.37 13.63 4.89
N PHE A 85 -7.03 14.76 4.63
CA PHE A 85 -7.14 15.33 3.29
C PHE A 85 -5.77 15.69 2.68
N PRO A 86 -4.90 16.48 3.35
CA PRO A 86 -3.58 16.80 2.79
C PRO A 86 -2.69 15.56 2.65
N LEU A 87 -2.78 14.59 3.57
CA LEU A 87 -2.07 13.31 3.45
C LEU A 87 -2.53 12.50 2.22
N GLY A 88 -3.84 12.47 1.96
CA GLY A 88 -4.41 11.81 0.78
C GLY A 88 -3.95 12.47 -0.52
N VAL A 89 -3.93 13.81 -0.57
CA VAL A 89 -3.40 14.55 -1.73
C VAL A 89 -1.91 14.29 -1.92
N ALA A 90 -1.12 14.30 -0.85
CA ALA A 90 0.30 13.97 -0.91
C ALA A 90 0.52 12.55 -1.44
N SER A 91 -0.25 11.57 -0.97
CA SER A 91 -0.17 10.18 -1.43
C SER A 91 -0.53 10.04 -2.90
N LEU A 92 -1.56 10.75 -3.36
CA LEU A 92 -1.95 10.77 -4.76
C LEU A 92 -0.82 11.32 -5.63
N LEU A 93 -0.32 12.51 -5.31
CA LEU A 93 0.72 13.19 -6.08
C LEU A 93 2.00 12.35 -6.12
N LEU A 94 2.43 11.84 -4.96
CA LEU A 94 3.66 11.06 -4.90
C LEU A 94 3.51 9.71 -5.61
N GLY A 95 2.32 9.10 -5.56
CA GLY A 95 1.99 7.90 -6.35
C GLY A 95 2.05 8.14 -7.86
N VAL A 96 1.45 9.24 -8.35
CA VAL A 96 1.50 9.64 -9.77
C VAL A 96 2.93 9.87 -10.23
N VAL A 97 3.72 10.63 -9.45
CA VAL A 97 5.13 10.90 -9.76
C VAL A 97 5.91 9.59 -9.78
N THR A 98 5.70 8.70 -8.82
CA THR A 98 6.37 7.39 -8.75
C THR A 98 6.05 6.53 -9.98
N VAL A 99 4.78 6.44 -10.39
CA VAL A 99 4.39 5.69 -11.60
C VAL A 99 5.02 6.30 -12.85
N PHE A 100 4.98 7.63 -13.00
CA PHE A 100 5.54 8.32 -14.15
C PHE A 100 7.05 8.10 -14.30
N PHE A 101 7.81 8.28 -13.22
CA PHE A 101 9.26 8.08 -13.23
C PHE A 101 9.65 6.61 -13.38
N THR A 102 8.86 5.68 -12.83
CA THR A 102 9.06 4.25 -13.04
C THR A 102 8.88 3.89 -14.52
N GLY A 103 7.81 4.41 -15.16
CA GLY A 103 7.56 4.30 -16.60
C GLY A 103 8.72 4.85 -17.45
N ARG A 104 9.22 6.03 -17.09
CA ARG A 104 10.37 6.66 -17.77
C ARG A 104 11.66 5.85 -17.63
N THR A 105 11.86 5.18 -16.49
CA THR A 105 13.03 4.36 -16.22
C THR A 105 13.10 3.10 -17.09
N PHE A 106 11.95 2.56 -17.52
CA PHE A 106 11.92 1.48 -18.51
C PHE A 106 12.52 1.90 -19.87
N ARG A 107 12.51 3.21 -20.21
CA ARG A 107 13.10 3.75 -21.44
C ARG A 107 14.55 4.21 -21.29
N SER A 108 14.97 4.74 -20.14
CA SER A 108 16.34 5.21 -19.91
C SER A 108 16.78 5.03 -18.45
N VAL A 109 17.85 4.27 -18.23
CA VAL A 109 18.29 3.80 -16.90
C VAL A 109 19.29 4.75 -16.22
N LYS A 110 20.01 5.59 -16.98
CA LYS A 110 21.22 6.30 -16.47
C LYS A 110 20.93 7.42 -15.45
N MET A 111 19.82 8.17 -15.56
CA MET A 111 19.55 9.30 -14.66
C MET A 111 18.43 9.09 -13.63
N ALA A 112 17.66 8.00 -13.70
CA ALA A 112 16.44 7.87 -12.89
C ALA A 112 16.64 7.22 -11.51
N ARG A 113 17.81 6.61 -11.25
CA ARG A 113 18.10 5.85 -10.03
C ARG A 113 18.04 6.64 -8.73
N PRO A 114 18.80 7.74 -8.55
CA PRO A 114 18.78 8.47 -7.28
C PRO A 114 17.39 9.07 -7.01
N PHE A 115 16.69 9.48 -8.07
CA PHE A 115 15.34 10.03 -7.96
C PHE A 115 14.31 8.98 -7.52
N LEU A 116 14.34 7.77 -8.08
CA LEU A 116 13.46 6.68 -7.65
C LEU A 116 13.69 6.29 -6.19
N VAL A 117 14.94 6.24 -5.75
CA VAL A 117 15.27 5.96 -4.33
C VAL A 117 14.67 7.03 -3.43
N GLN A 118 14.82 8.31 -3.78
CA GLN A 118 14.21 9.41 -3.02
C GLN A 118 12.68 9.29 -2.98
N LEU A 119 12.03 9.00 -4.11
CA LEU A 119 10.57 8.82 -4.16
C LEU A 119 10.11 7.68 -3.27
N VAL A 120 10.78 6.53 -3.30
CA VAL A 120 10.43 5.37 -2.45
C VAL A 120 10.62 5.71 -0.97
N LEU A 121 11.69 6.43 -0.62
CA LEU A 121 11.92 6.88 0.76
C LEU A 121 10.84 7.86 1.22
N VAL A 122 10.48 8.84 0.40
CA VAL A 122 9.42 9.81 0.72
C VAL A 122 8.06 9.13 0.82
N GLN A 123 7.73 8.19 -0.07
CA GLN A 123 6.50 7.39 0.01
C GLN A 123 6.45 6.60 1.31
N THR A 124 7.56 5.97 1.69
CA THR A 124 7.67 5.20 2.93
C THR A 124 7.50 6.11 4.15
N ALA A 125 8.16 7.27 4.16
CA ALA A 125 8.01 8.26 5.22
C ALA A 125 6.56 8.76 5.34
N LEU A 126 5.88 8.99 4.22
CA LEU A 126 4.47 9.40 4.20
C LEU A 126 3.53 8.33 4.76
N ILE A 127 3.78 7.05 4.47
CA ILE A 127 3.02 5.93 5.02
C ILE A 127 3.20 5.85 6.53
N VAL A 128 4.44 5.95 7.02
CA VAL A 128 4.75 5.95 8.45
C VAL A 128 4.12 7.15 9.13
N LEU A 129 4.23 8.34 8.53
CA LEU A 129 3.63 9.56 9.05
C LEU A 129 2.11 9.43 9.15
N THR A 130 1.46 8.91 8.11
CA THR A 130 0.02 8.64 8.12
C THR A 130 -0.32 7.68 9.26
N TYR A 131 0.43 6.59 9.43
CA TYR A 131 0.22 5.61 10.50
C TYR A 131 0.33 6.21 11.91
N VAL A 132 1.25 7.15 12.11
CA VAL A 132 1.48 7.83 13.41
C VAL A 132 0.43 8.92 13.66
N LEU A 133 -0.02 9.62 12.62
CA LEU A 133 -0.96 10.74 12.75
C LEU A 133 -2.43 10.32 12.83
N THR A 134 -2.78 9.08 12.48
CA THR A 134 -4.18 8.62 12.41
C THR A 134 -4.53 7.47 13.38
N PRO A 135 -4.04 7.45 14.64
CA PRO A 135 -4.31 6.34 15.55
C PRO A 135 -5.79 6.24 15.89
N ASP A 136 -6.50 7.38 15.99
CA ASP A 136 -7.92 7.43 16.35
C ASP A 136 -8.80 6.88 15.22
N VAL A 137 -8.52 7.29 13.98
CA VAL A 137 -9.22 6.84 12.78
C VAL A 137 -9.00 5.34 12.59
N ARG A 138 -7.77 4.85 12.80
CA ARG A 138 -7.45 3.42 12.73
C ARG A 138 -8.18 2.60 13.78
N ARG A 139 -8.33 3.10 15.00
CA ARG A 139 -9.10 2.42 16.05
C ARG A 139 -10.56 2.31 15.65
N ALA A 140 -11.18 3.41 15.21
CA ALA A 140 -12.58 3.41 14.81
C ALA A 140 -12.84 2.54 13.56
N GLU A 141 -11.91 2.53 12.59
CA GLU A 141 -11.98 1.65 11.42
C GLU A 141 -11.84 0.17 11.80
N ASN A 142 -10.94 -0.15 12.73
CA ASN A 142 -10.81 -1.50 13.26
C ASN A 142 -12.08 -1.95 13.99
N ASP A 143 -12.70 -1.08 14.79
CA ASP A 143 -13.95 -1.39 15.51
C ASP A 143 -15.10 -1.67 14.54
N TYR A 144 -15.22 -0.87 13.47
CA TYR A 144 -16.18 -1.12 12.39
C TYR A 144 -15.90 -2.44 11.66
N LEU A 145 -14.65 -2.74 11.32
CA LEU A 145 -14.27 -4.00 10.69
C LEU A 145 -14.56 -5.19 11.60
N MET A 146 -14.36 -5.07 12.91
CA MET A 146 -14.71 -6.09 13.92
C MET A 146 -16.22 -6.33 13.94
N ALA A 147 -17.01 -5.26 14.07
CA ALA A 147 -18.46 -5.35 14.07
C ALA A 147 -18.94 -6.04 12.78
N ARG A 148 -18.45 -5.60 11.61
CA ARG A 148 -18.82 -6.19 10.32
C ARG A 148 -18.42 -7.66 10.20
N ALA A 149 -17.17 -8.00 10.55
CA ALA A 149 -16.67 -9.37 10.47
C ALA A 149 -17.44 -10.31 11.38
N SER A 150 -17.76 -9.88 12.62
CA SER A 150 -18.54 -10.69 13.57
C SER A 150 -19.93 -11.01 13.03
N VAL A 151 -20.57 -10.06 12.36
CA VAL A 151 -21.88 -10.26 11.75
C VAL A 151 -21.78 -11.19 10.55
N THR A 152 -20.87 -10.91 9.60
CA THR A 152 -20.68 -11.75 8.41
C THR A 152 -20.36 -13.21 8.78
N LEU A 153 -19.47 -13.41 9.76
CA LEU A 153 -19.12 -14.74 10.25
C LEU A 153 -20.31 -15.42 10.95
N SER A 154 -21.08 -14.68 11.74
CA SER A 154 -22.28 -15.23 12.40
C SER A 154 -23.40 -15.63 11.43
N GLN A 155 -23.38 -15.10 10.20
CA GLN A 155 -24.31 -15.44 9.12
C GLN A 155 -23.81 -16.56 8.22
N ALA A 156 -22.49 -16.63 7.98
CA ALA A 156 -21.87 -17.66 7.16
C ALA A 156 -21.81 -19.02 7.86
N LEU A 157 -21.70 -19.03 9.20
CA LEU A 157 -21.67 -20.26 9.99
C LEU A 157 -23.08 -20.77 10.28
N SER A 158 -23.39 -21.98 9.81
CA SER A 158 -24.57 -22.75 10.22
C SER A 158 -24.58 -22.98 11.73
N ARG A 159 -25.77 -23.17 12.32
CA ARG A 159 -25.98 -23.29 13.79
C ARG A 159 -25.05 -24.32 14.48
N GLU A 160 -24.65 -25.38 13.78
CA GLU A 160 -23.73 -26.42 14.26
C GLU A 160 -22.24 -26.01 14.29
N GLU A 161 -21.81 -25.08 13.44
CA GLU A 161 -20.40 -24.65 13.36
C GLU A 161 -20.06 -23.52 14.34
N LYS A 162 -21.07 -22.95 15.01
CA LYS A 162 -20.92 -21.91 16.04
C LYS A 162 -20.24 -22.39 17.34
N GLU A 163 -20.21 -23.70 17.58
CA GLU A 163 -19.60 -24.28 18.79
C GLU A 163 -18.12 -24.66 18.62
N GLN A 164 -17.61 -24.70 17.38
CA GLN A 164 -16.18 -24.92 17.18
C GLN A 164 -15.41 -23.61 17.42
N PRO A 165 -14.37 -23.61 18.28
CA PRO A 165 -13.53 -22.45 18.45
C PRO A 165 -12.87 -22.15 17.11
N LEU A 166 -13.15 -20.97 16.56
CA LEU A 166 -12.54 -20.51 15.33
C LEU A 166 -11.01 -20.63 15.45
N PRO A 167 -10.33 -21.23 14.46
CA PRO A 167 -8.88 -21.50 14.54
C PRO A 167 -8.03 -20.23 14.57
N PHE A 168 -8.61 -19.07 14.24
CA PHE A 168 -7.95 -17.77 14.28
C PHE A 168 -8.67 -16.82 15.24
N ASP A 169 -7.91 -16.29 16.19
CA ASP A 169 -8.34 -15.23 17.10
C ASP A 169 -8.42 -13.90 16.32
N TYR A 170 -9.59 -13.61 15.75
CA TYR A 170 -9.84 -12.43 14.92
C TYR A 170 -9.50 -11.12 15.63
N ALA A 171 -9.65 -11.06 16.96
CA ALA A 171 -9.29 -9.89 17.76
C ALA A 171 -7.78 -9.61 17.71
N LYS A 172 -6.94 -10.65 17.76
CA LYS A 172 -5.49 -10.50 17.61
C LYS A 172 -5.09 -10.15 16.18
N MET A 173 -5.78 -10.70 15.19
CA MET A 173 -5.46 -10.46 13.78
C MET A 173 -5.62 -8.98 13.41
N ILE A 174 -6.62 -8.29 13.98
CA ILE A 174 -6.93 -6.88 13.64
C ILE A 174 -5.91 -5.89 14.19
N HIS A 175 -5.28 -6.20 15.33
CA HIS A 175 -4.14 -5.41 15.81
C HIS A 175 -2.84 -5.73 15.05
N THR A 176 -2.70 -6.97 14.59
CA THR A 176 -1.46 -7.44 13.95
C THR A 176 -1.41 -7.08 12.46
N VAL A 177 -2.55 -7.06 11.76
CA VAL A 177 -2.63 -6.76 10.32
C VAL A 177 -2.07 -5.39 9.94
N PRO A 178 -2.38 -4.28 10.63
CA PRO A 178 -1.80 -2.97 10.31
C PRO A 178 -0.28 -2.94 10.49
N VAL A 179 0.23 -3.66 11.49
CA VAL A 179 1.68 -3.75 11.80
C VAL A 179 2.39 -4.61 10.77
N ILE A 180 1.81 -5.77 10.40
CA ILE A 180 2.33 -6.63 9.33
C ILE A 180 2.34 -5.85 8.02
N TYR A 181 1.26 -5.15 7.69
CA TYR A 181 1.16 -4.35 6.47
C TYR A 181 2.26 -3.29 6.38
N LEU A 182 2.50 -2.56 7.48
CA LEU A 182 3.56 -1.57 7.56
C LEU A 182 4.94 -2.23 7.46
N SER A 183 5.14 -3.37 8.14
CA SER A 183 6.41 -4.13 8.12
C SER A 183 6.74 -4.65 6.72
N VAL A 184 5.75 -5.23 6.02
CA VAL A 184 5.89 -5.71 4.64
C VAL A 184 6.22 -4.56 3.70
N ARG A 185 5.54 -3.42 3.83
CA ARG A 185 5.84 -2.24 3.02
C ARG A 185 7.25 -1.68 3.30
N CYS A 186 7.67 -1.61 4.55
CA CYS A 186 9.04 -1.18 4.90
C CYS A 186 10.10 -2.16 4.36
N ALA A 187 9.84 -3.47 4.45
CA ALA A 187 10.74 -4.49 3.91
C ALA A 187 10.86 -4.41 2.38
N MET A 188 9.74 -4.18 1.68
CA MET A 188 9.74 -3.96 0.23
C MET A 188 10.46 -2.68 -0.16
N ALA A 189 10.27 -1.58 0.58
CA ALA A 189 11.00 -0.34 0.35
C ALA A 189 12.51 -0.54 0.54
N LEU A 190 12.92 -1.22 1.62
CA LEU A 190 14.31 -1.59 1.87
C LEU A 190 14.87 -2.42 0.70
N PHE A 191 14.12 -3.42 0.23
CA PHE A 191 14.51 -4.24 -0.90
C PHE A 191 14.74 -3.41 -2.17
N VAL A 192 13.84 -2.47 -2.49
CA VAL A 192 13.98 -1.58 -3.64
C VAL A 192 15.22 -0.70 -3.50
N VAL A 193 15.45 -0.11 -2.33
CA VAL A 193 16.65 0.70 -2.06
C VAL A 193 17.92 -0.12 -2.23
N VAL A 194 17.99 -1.33 -1.65
CA VAL A 194 19.15 -2.22 -1.75
C VAL A 194 19.37 -2.69 -3.20
N ALA A 195 18.30 -3.02 -3.93
CA ALA A 195 18.39 -3.44 -5.33
C ALA A 195 18.87 -2.32 -6.26
N LEU A 196 18.47 -1.07 -6.00
CA LEU A 196 18.88 0.09 -6.79
C LEU A 196 20.28 0.60 -6.43
N THR A 197 20.71 0.46 -5.17
CA THR A 197 22.04 0.90 -4.69
C THR A 197 23.16 -0.12 -4.87
N ARG A 198 22.86 -1.40 -5.16
CA ARG A 198 23.90 -2.43 -5.35
C ARG A 198 24.89 -2.10 -6.48
N LEU A 199 26.17 -2.14 -6.13
CA LEU A 199 27.35 -1.82 -6.94
C LEU A 199 27.45 -2.56 -8.30
N ARG A 200 26.89 -3.77 -8.42
CA ARG A 200 26.94 -4.55 -9.69
C ARG A 200 26.25 -3.86 -10.86
N VAL A 201 25.31 -2.95 -10.63
CA VAL A 201 24.69 -2.18 -11.71
C VAL A 201 25.54 -0.97 -12.11
N LYS A 202 26.34 -0.44 -11.18
CA LYS A 202 27.32 0.61 -11.47
C LYS A 202 28.35 0.09 -12.49
N GLN A 203 28.87 -1.13 -12.23
CA GLN A 203 29.82 -1.82 -13.11
C GLN A 203 29.21 -2.23 -14.47
N PHE A 204 27.93 -2.59 -14.53
CA PHE A 204 27.27 -2.91 -15.81
C PHE A 204 27.12 -1.66 -16.70
N ILE A 205 26.80 -0.51 -16.10
CA ILE A 205 26.62 0.75 -16.85
C ILE A 205 27.97 1.32 -17.29
N GLU A 206 28.99 1.31 -16.42
CA GLU A 206 30.36 1.68 -16.79
C GLU A 206 30.93 0.74 -17.86
N GLY A 207 30.63 -0.57 -17.80
CA GLY A 207 31.05 -1.55 -18.82
C GLY A 207 30.41 -1.35 -20.20
N VAL A 208 29.19 -0.79 -20.29
CA VAL A 208 28.58 -0.39 -21.57
C VAL A 208 29.23 0.90 -22.12
N GLU A 209 29.73 1.76 -21.25
CA GLU A 209 30.39 3.02 -21.61
C GLU A 209 31.79 2.82 -22.20
N VAL A 210 32.47 1.72 -21.86
CA VAL A 210 33.77 1.33 -22.45
C VAL A 210 33.60 0.62 -23.81
N ALA A 211 32.39 0.16 -24.13
CA ALA A 211 32.10 -0.58 -25.37
C ALA A 211 31.48 0.29 -26.49
N GLN A 212 31.28 1.60 -26.25
CA GLN A 212 30.95 2.60 -27.27
C GLN A 212 32.19 3.43 -27.61
#